data_AF-A0A3B0PL15-F1
#
_entry.id   AF-A0A3B0PL15-F1
#
_cell.length_a   1.000
_cell.length_b   1.000
_cell.length_c   1.000
_cell.angle_alpha   90.00
_cell.angle_beta   90.00
_cell.angle_gamma   90.00
#
_symmetry.space_group_name_H-M   'P 1'
#
loop_
_entity.id
_entity.type
_entity.pdbx_description
1 polymer ?
#
loop_
_entity_poly.entity_id
_entity_poly.type
_entity_poly.pdbx_seq_one_letter_code
_entity_poly.pdbx_strand_id
1 'polypeptide(L)'
;MYYIKYKVAETNEDLIVATVRPETLLSDIAIVYNPKDQKYSKYKGMHVIHPLTNKKLPIIADEYVDPNFGTGLMKLSAHAEADIEIIQKLNMEIIESISKDGFITYDDSRFKGLERFEARKVIANYLEENNFLDKKEEVVSNVSYSERSKTPVEILVLPQW
;
A
#
# COMPACT_ATOMS: atom_id res chain seq x y z
N MET A 1 -12.04 4.23 -3.09
CA MET A 1 -10.65 4.25 -3.58
C MET A 1 -10.04 5.61 -3.27
N TYR A 2 -8.84 5.60 -2.74
CA TYR A 2 -8.00 6.76 -2.43
C TYR A 2 -6.88 6.81 -3.46
N TYR A 3 -6.62 7.99 -4.00
CA TYR A 3 -5.53 8.23 -4.95
C TYR A 3 -4.47 9.04 -4.23
N ILE A 4 -3.33 8.42 -3.96
CA ILE A 4 -2.32 8.92 -3.04
C ILE A 4 -1.07 9.31 -3.83
N LYS A 5 -0.53 10.49 -3.55
CA LYS A 5 0.67 11.03 -4.17
C LYS A 5 1.91 10.52 -3.45
N TYR A 6 2.82 9.96 -4.23
CA TYR A 6 4.14 9.52 -3.85
C TYR A 6 5.16 10.34 -4.62
N LYS A 7 6.03 11.06 -3.93
CA LYS A 7 7.00 11.92 -4.60
C LYS A 7 8.17 11.09 -5.10
N VAL A 8 8.49 11.16 -6.38
CA VAL A 8 9.68 10.51 -6.96
C VAL A 8 10.92 11.25 -6.46
N ALA A 9 11.82 10.54 -5.79
CA ALA A 9 12.99 11.12 -5.14
C ALA A 9 13.95 11.74 -6.16
N GLU A 10 14.08 11.14 -7.35
CA GLU A 10 15.01 11.57 -8.39
C GLU A 10 14.49 12.75 -9.22
N THR A 11 13.19 12.84 -9.48
CA THR A 11 12.60 13.85 -10.39
C THR A 11 11.73 14.89 -9.70
N ASN A 12 11.37 14.68 -8.42
CA ASN A 12 10.37 15.44 -7.67
C ASN A 12 8.96 15.43 -8.30
N GLU A 13 8.70 14.57 -9.29
CA GLU A 13 7.37 14.36 -9.85
C GLU A 13 6.48 13.58 -8.85
N ASP A 14 5.18 13.81 -8.91
CA ASP A 14 4.21 13.04 -8.11
C ASP A 14 3.74 11.81 -8.91
N LEU A 15 3.87 10.63 -8.30
CA LEU A 15 3.24 9.39 -8.76
C LEU A 15 1.97 9.14 -7.96
N ILE A 16 0.87 8.90 -8.67
CA ILE A 16 -0.44 8.68 -8.04
C ILE A 16 -0.70 7.17 -7.97
N VAL A 17 -0.89 6.66 -6.75
CA VAL A 17 -1.17 5.24 -6.48
C VAL A 17 -2.57 5.11 -5.94
N ALA A 18 -3.36 4.20 -6.51
CA ALA A 18 -4.72 3.93 -6.09
C ALA A 18 -4.77 2.81 -5.03
N THR A 19 -5.50 3.02 -3.93
CA THR A 19 -5.74 1.98 -2.92
C THR A 19 -7.09 2.15 -2.21
N VAL A 20 -7.64 1.06 -1.69
CA VAL A 20 -8.83 1.11 -0.80
C VAL A 20 -8.47 0.96 0.68
N ARG A 21 -7.20 0.66 0.99
CA ARG A 21 -6.71 0.34 2.34
C ARG A 21 -5.56 1.26 2.77
N PRO A 22 -5.81 2.56 3.02
CA PRO A 22 -4.74 3.49 3.38
C PRO A 22 -4.06 3.12 4.72
N GLU A 23 -4.70 2.37 5.61
CA GLU A 23 -4.06 1.89 6.83
C GLU A 23 -2.87 0.95 6.57
N THR A 24 -2.89 0.22 5.45
CA THR A 24 -1.83 -0.73 5.08
C THR A 24 -0.61 -0.05 4.46
N LEU A 25 -0.66 1.26 4.19
CA LEU A 25 0.48 2.01 3.63
C LEU A 25 1.73 1.88 4.50
N LEU A 26 1.56 1.74 5.82
CA LEU A 26 2.69 1.57 6.74
C LEU A 26 3.51 0.30 6.47
N SER A 27 2.93 -0.71 5.82
CA SER A 27 3.61 -1.94 5.38
C SER A 27 4.17 -1.87 3.96
N ASP A 28 4.08 -0.72 3.28
CA ASP A 28 4.54 -0.60 1.91
C ASP A 28 6.07 -0.71 1.83
N ILE A 29 6.53 -1.55 0.90
CA ILE A 29 7.96 -1.77 0.66
C ILE A 29 8.42 -1.31 -0.72
N ALA A 30 7.49 -1.21 -1.69
CA ALA A 30 7.78 -0.80 -3.06
C ALA A 30 6.51 -0.30 -3.75
N ILE A 31 6.70 0.42 -4.87
CA ILE A 31 5.63 0.67 -5.84
C ILE A 31 5.90 -0.18 -7.08
N VAL A 32 4.86 -0.86 -7.57
CA VAL A 32 4.94 -1.78 -8.69
C VAL A 32 4.20 -1.20 -9.89
N TYR A 33 4.83 -1.28 -11.06
CA TYR A 33 4.19 -0.97 -12.34
C TYR A 33 4.30 -2.17 -13.28
N ASN A 34 3.43 -2.24 -14.28
CA ASN A 34 3.53 -3.28 -15.30
C ASN A 34 4.63 -2.92 -16.32
N PRO A 35 5.60 -3.81 -16.63
CA PRO A 35 6.65 -3.53 -17.61
C PRO A 35 6.13 -3.25 -19.03
N LYS A 36 4.91 -3.69 -19.37
CA LYS A 36 4.25 -3.41 -20.66
C LYS A 36 3.61 -2.02 -20.69
N ASP A 37 3.44 -1.36 -19.54
CA ASP A 37 2.97 0.02 -19.49
C ASP A 37 4.15 0.99 -19.74
N GLN A 38 4.17 1.55 -20.96
CA GLN A 38 5.20 2.50 -21.36
C GLN A 38 5.17 3.80 -20.56
N LYS A 39 4.02 4.17 -19.95
CA LYS A 39 3.90 5.40 -19.16
C LYS A 39 4.87 5.42 -17.96
N TYR A 40 5.08 4.25 -17.36
CA TYR A 40 5.87 4.12 -16.13
C TYR A 40 7.27 3.56 -16.35
N SER A 41 7.61 3.17 -17.58
CA SER A 41 8.93 2.64 -17.93
C SER A 41 10.09 3.60 -17.61
N LYS A 42 9.83 4.91 -17.59
CA LYS A 42 10.83 5.93 -17.22
C LYS A 42 11.23 5.89 -15.74
N TYR A 43 10.43 5.28 -14.86
CA TYR A 43 10.70 5.21 -13.42
C TYR A 43 11.48 3.97 -12.99
N LYS A 44 11.94 3.15 -13.94
CA LYS A 44 12.70 1.93 -13.66
C LYS A 44 13.97 2.28 -12.86
N GLY A 45 14.11 1.69 -11.67
CA GLY A 45 15.26 1.92 -10.78
C GLY A 45 15.24 3.27 -10.04
N MET A 46 14.16 4.05 -10.20
CA MET A 46 13.89 5.22 -9.37
C MET A 46 13.16 4.81 -8.09
N HIS A 47 12.95 5.78 -7.21
CA HIS A 47 12.35 5.57 -5.92
C HIS A 47 11.32 6.64 -5.62
N VAL A 48 10.38 6.29 -4.75
CA VAL A 48 9.43 7.24 -4.18
C VAL A 48 9.71 7.50 -2.71
N ILE A 49 9.30 8.66 -2.23
CA ILE A 49 9.25 8.99 -0.82
C ILE A 49 7.86 8.62 -0.30
N HIS A 50 7.85 7.73 0.70
CA HIS A 50 6.62 7.26 1.31
C HIS A 50 5.93 8.38 2.11
N PRO A 51 4.63 8.69 1.86
CA PRO A 51 3.98 9.89 2.40
C PRO A 51 3.78 9.87 3.93
N LEU A 52 3.79 8.69 4.56
CA LEU A 52 3.60 8.57 6.02
C LEU A 52 4.91 8.41 6.80
N THR A 53 5.94 7.84 6.18
CA THR A 53 7.17 7.41 6.88
C THR A 53 8.41 8.14 6.37
N ASN A 54 8.29 8.90 5.28
CA ASN A 54 9.39 9.55 4.56
C ASN A 54 10.51 8.59 4.13
N LYS A 55 10.27 7.27 4.17
CA LYS A 55 11.23 6.26 3.70
C LYS A 55 11.28 6.25 2.17
N LYS A 56 12.47 5.96 1.64
CA LYS A 56 12.70 5.81 0.20
C LYS A 56 12.33 4.39 -0.22
N LEU A 57 11.30 4.23 -1.05
CA LEU A 57 10.83 2.94 -1.56
C LEU A 57 11.19 2.78 -3.04
N PRO A 58 11.72 1.62 -3.47
CA PRO A 58 12.00 1.37 -4.87
C PRO A 58 10.72 1.28 -5.72
N ILE A 59 10.85 1.66 -6.99
CA ILE A 59 9.85 1.41 -8.02
C ILE A 59 10.29 0.18 -8.83
N ILE A 60 9.47 -0.87 -8.81
CA ILE A 60 9.76 -2.17 -9.42
C ILE A 60 8.76 -2.51 -10.52
N ALA A 61 9.13 -3.44 -11.40
CA ALA A 61 8.27 -3.90 -12.48
C ALA A 61 7.81 -5.33 -12.21
N ASP A 62 6.50 -5.60 -12.29
CA ASP A 62 5.94 -6.95 -12.29
C ASP A 62 4.70 -7.01 -13.19
N GLU A 63 4.54 -8.10 -13.95
CA GLU A 63 3.42 -8.28 -14.88
C GLU A 63 2.08 -8.51 -14.19
N TYR A 64 2.07 -8.79 -12.88
CA TYR A 64 0.86 -8.96 -12.08
C TYR A 64 -0.02 -7.70 -12.05
N VAL A 65 0.58 -6.51 -12.11
CA VAL A 65 -0.15 -5.24 -12.04
C VAL A 65 -0.96 -5.03 -13.33
N ASP A 66 -2.27 -4.78 -13.23
CA ASP A 66 -3.08 -4.39 -14.38
C ASP A 66 -2.88 -2.90 -14.71
N PRO A 67 -2.37 -2.54 -15.91
CA PRO A 67 -2.21 -1.15 -16.34
C PRO A 67 -3.51 -0.33 -16.38
N ASN A 68 -4.67 -1.01 -16.45
CA ASN A 68 -5.98 -0.37 -16.57
C ASN A 68 -6.69 -0.19 -15.23
N PHE A 69 -6.18 -0.80 -14.16
CA PHE A 69 -6.80 -0.71 -12.83
C PHE A 69 -6.27 0.51 -12.07
N GLY A 70 -7.18 1.39 -11.63
CA GLY A 70 -6.82 2.61 -10.91
C GLY A 70 -5.90 3.50 -11.75
N THR A 71 -4.64 3.62 -11.35
CA THR A 71 -3.61 4.38 -12.08
C THR A 71 -2.65 3.49 -12.87
N GLY A 72 -2.77 2.16 -12.80
CA GLY A 72 -1.77 1.22 -13.31
C GLY A 72 -0.53 1.07 -12.42
N LEU A 73 -0.57 1.64 -11.22
CA LEU A 73 0.42 1.48 -10.17
C LEU A 73 -0.20 0.79 -8.96
N MET A 74 0.57 -0.12 -8.37
CA MET A 74 0.18 -0.89 -7.20
C MET A 74 1.19 -0.63 -6.08
N LYS A 75 0.71 -0.35 -4.86
CA LYS A 75 1.57 -0.39 -3.67
C LYS A 75 1.81 -1.85 -3.27
N LEU A 76 3.03 -2.20 -2.88
CA LEU A 76 3.39 -3.56 -2.46
C LEU A 76 3.49 -3.65 -0.94
N SER A 77 2.61 -4.41 -0.29
CA SER A 77 2.49 -4.42 1.17
C SER A 77 2.22 -5.82 1.76
N ALA A 78 2.41 -5.99 3.08
CA ALA A 78 2.28 -7.30 3.75
C ALA A 78 0.84 -7.80 3.99
N HIS A 79 -0.17 -7.15 3.39
CA HIS A 79 -1.59 -7.34 3.71
C HIS A 79 -2.46 -7.74 2.50
N ALA A 80 -1.82 -8.24 1.45
CA ALA A 80 -2.47 -8.83 0.29
C ALA A 80 -1.68 -10.06 -0.17
N GLU A 81 -2.37 -11.15 -0.48
CA GLU A 81 -1.72 -12.42 -0.86
C GLU A 81 -0.82 -12.26 -2.08
N ALA A 82 -1.31 -11.61 -3.13
CA ALA A 82 -0.52 -11.36 -4.33
C ALA A 82 0.70 -10.46 -4.08
N ASP A 83 0.58 -9.48 -3.20
CA ASP A 83 1.72 -8.65 -2.81
C ASP A 83 2.78 -9.51 -2.12
N ILE A 84 2.38 -10.34 -1.16
CA ILE A 84 3.29 -11.24 -0.42
C ILE A 84 4.02 -12.19 -1.38
N GLU A 85 3.34 -12.74 -2.38
CA GLU A 85 3.97 -13.59 -3.40
C GLU A 85 5.06 -12.85 -4.19
N ILE A 86 4.80 -11.60 -4.59
CA ILE A 86 5.78 -10.75 -5.28
C ILE A 86 6.96 -10.43 -4.35
N ILE A 87 6.68 -10.08 -3.08
CA ILE A 87 7.72 -9.80 -2.07
C ILE A 87 8.65 -11.01 -1.91
N GLN A 88 8.09 -12.21 -1.79
CA GLN A 88 8.84 -13.45 -1.65
C GLN A 88 9.63 -13.79 -2.92
N LYS A 89 9.02 -13.67 -4.10
CA LYS A 89 9.66 -13.89 -5.40
C LYS A 89 10.89 -12.99 -5.60
N LEU A 90 10.81 -11.75 -5.12
CA LEU A 90 11.90 -10.77 -5.19
C LEU A 90 12.84 -10.83 -3.97
N ASN A 91 12.59 -11.75 -3.04
CA ASN A 91 13.37 -11.93 -1.81
C ASN A 91 13.53 -10.62 -1.01
N MET A 92 12.47 -9.82 -0.98
CA MET A 92 12.39 -8.56 -0.24
C MET A 92 11.90 -8.80 1.19
N GLU A 93 12.24 -7.89 2.10
CA GLU A 93 11.80 -7.96 3.49
C GLU A 93 10.29 -7.67 3.60
N ILE A 94 9.57 -8.52 4.32
CA ILE A 94 8.16 -8.30 4.64
C ILE A 94 8.08 -7.41 5.88
N ILE A 95 7.41 -6.26 5.74
CA ILE A 95 7.18 -5.32 6.84
C ILE A 95 5.73 -5.48 7.33
N GLU A 96 5.55 -6.08 8.50
CA GLU A 96 4.23 -6.21 9.14
C GLU A 96 3.85 -4.89 9.83
N SER A 97 2.60 -4.44 9.65
CA SER A 97 2.10 -3.19 10.20
C SER A 97 0.82 -3.32 11.05
N ILE A 98 0.17 -4.50 11.03
CA ILE A 98 -1.05 -4.77 11.79
C ILE A 98 -0.85 -6.02 12.65
N SER A 99 -1.23 -5.95 13.93
CA SER A 99 -1.20 -7.10 14.84
C SER A 99 -2.35 -8.09 14.55
N LYS A 100 -2.24 -9.29 15.14
CA LYS A 100 -3.33 -10.29 15.17
C LYS A 100 -4.64 -9.74 15.75
N ASP A 101 -4.53 -8.79 16.66
CA ASP A 101 -5.66 -8.13 17.32
C ASP A 101 -6.22 -6.95 16.51
N GLY A 102 -5.63 -6.65 15.34
CA GLY A 102 -6.10 -5.61 14.42
C GLY A 102 -5.60 -4.20 14.76
N PHE A 103 -4.54 -4.06 15.55
CA PHE A 103 -3.95 -2.76 15.90
C PHE A 103 -2.70 -2.46 15.09
N ILE A 104 -2.47 -1.18 14.79
CA ILE A 104 -1.24 -0.74 14.11
C ILE A 104 -0.03 -0.94 15.03
N THR A 105 0.98 -1.68 14.56
CA THR A 105 2.18 -2.02 15.34
C THR A 105 3.43 -1.25 14.92
N TYR A 106 3.38 -0.52 13.81
CA TYR A 106 4.55 0.16 13.25
C TYR A 106 5.19 1.16 14.23
N ASP A 107 6.43 0.89 14.67
CA ASP A 107 7.06 1.61 15.78
C ASP A 107 7.23 3.12 15.55
N ASP A 108 7.67 3.52 14.35
CA ASP A 108 7.94 4.91 14.00
C ASP A 108 6.69 5.66 13.47
N SER A 109 5.50 5.12 13.71
CA SER A 109 4.25 5.68 13.21
C SER A 109 3.49 6.40 14.31
N ARG A 110 3.04 7.63 14.02
CA ARG A 110 2.07 8.35 14.89
C ARG A 110 0.72 7.65 15.01
N PHE A 111 0.46 6.62 14.19
CA PHE A 111 -0.77 5.85 14.18
C PHE A 111 -0.65 4.55 15.00
N LYS A 112 0.50 4.30 15.63
CA LYS A 112 0.73 3.11 16.46
C LYS A 112 -0.31 3.02 17.58
N GLY A 113 -0.85 1.82 17.78
CA GLY A 113 -1.86 1.53 18.80
C GLY A 113 -3.29 1.86 18.40
N LEU A 114 -3.52 2.48 17.24
CA LEU A 114 -4.88 2.63 16.70
C LEU A 114 -5.39 1.30 16.14
N GLU A 115 -6.69 1.06 16.28
CA GLU A 115 -7.36 -0.05 15.60
C GLU A 115 -7.40 0.22 14.08
N ARG A 116 -7.24 -0.80 13.24
CA ARG A 116 -7.05 -0.65 11.79
C ARG A 116 -8.14 0.16 11.07
N PHE A 117 -9.42 0.06 11.46
CA PHE A 117 -10.50 0.84 10.84
C PHE A 117 -10.51 2.29 11.33
N GLU A 118 -10.11 2.52 12.57
CA GLU A 118 -9.86 3.87 13.07
C GLU A 118 -8.64 4.49 12.36
N ALA A 119 -7.52 3.76 12.30
CA ALA A 119 -6.31 4.15 11.61
C ALA A 119 -6.59 4.49 10.14
N ARG A 120 -7.45 3.73 9.46
CA ARG A 120 -7.88 4.02 8.08
C ARG A 120 -8.46 5.43 7.94
N LYS A 121 -9.31 5.85 8.88
CA LYS A 121 -9.93 7.19 8.87
C LYS A 121 -8.89 8.27 9.18
N VAL A 122 -8.09 8.04 10.23
CA VAL A 122 -7.08 9.01 10.69
C VAL A 122 -6.00 9.22 9.62
N ILE A 123 -5.54 8.15 8.97
CA ILE A 123 -4.55 8.21 7.89
C ILE A 123 -5.15 8.89 6.65
N ALA A 124 -6.40 8.59 6.28
CA ALA A 124 -7.05 9.26 5.17
C ALA A 124 -7.13 10.78 5.40
N ASN A 125 -7.52 11.22 6.59
CA ASN A 125 -7.56 12.64 6.96
C ASN A 125 -6.16 13.26 6.96
N TYR A 126 -5.16 12.56 7.50
CA TYR A 126 -3.77 13.04 7.47
C TYR A 126 -3.26 13.25 6.04
N LEU A 127 -3.55 12.32 5.13
CA LEU A 127 -3.16 12.45 3.71
C LEU A 127 -3.85 13.65 3.05
N GLU A 128 -5.10 13.94 3.40
CA GLU A 128 -5.85 15.10 2.92
C GLU A 128 -5.28 16.42 3.46
N GLU A 129 -5.06 16.51 4.78
CA GLU A 129 -4.50 17.70 5.45
C GLU A 129 -3.10 18.05 4.93
N ASN A 130 -2.31 17.06 4.55
CA ASN A 130 -0.94 17.24 4.07
C ASN A 130 -0.83 17.23 2.54
N ASN A 131 -1.95 17.33 1.82
CA ASN A 131 -2.00 17.38 0.35
C ASN A 131 -1.35 16.18 -0.37
N PHE A 132 -1.27 15.03 0.32
CA PHE A 132 -0.85 13.76 -0.27
C PHE A 132 -2.01 13.00 -0.90
N LEU A 133 -3.26 13.39 -0.64
CA LEU A 133 -4.44 12.84 -1.30
C LEU A 133 -4.75 13.66 -2.57
N ASP A 134 -4.80 12.99 -3.73
CA ASP A 134 -5.18 13.60 -5.00
C ASP A 134 -6.71 13.66 -5.17
N LYS A 135 -7.36 12.51 -4.99
CA LYS A 135 -8.81 12.39 -5.04
C LYS A 135 -9.31 11.17 -4.25
N LYS A 136 -10.60 11.17 -3.95
CA LYS A 136 -11.32 10.07 -3.33
C LYS A 136 -12.54 9.71 -4.17
N GLU A 137 -12.67 8.45 -4.50
CA GLU A 137 -13.80 7.90 -5.25
C GLU A 137 -14.50 6.82 -4.43
N GLU A 138 -15.81 6.75 -4.49
CA GLU A 138 -16.55 5.64 -3.89
C GLU A 138 -16.47 4.43 -4.81
N VAL A 139 -16.03 3.29 -4.26
CA VAL A 139 -15.92 2.05 -5.01
C VAL A 139 -16.42 0.90 -4.14
N VAL A 140 -17.08 -0.07 -4.78
CA VAL A 140 -17.41 -1.33 -4.13
C VAL A 140 -16.16 -2.20 -4.14
N SER A 141 -15.68 -2.57 -2.96
CA SER A 141 -14.54 -3.47 -2.78
C SER A 141 -15.05 -4.84 -2.35
N ASN A 142 -14.53 -5.89 -2.99
CA ASN A 142 -14.76 -7.26 -2.56
C ASN A 142 -13.91 -7.54 -1.32
N VAL A 143 -14.57 -7.63 -0.17
CA VAL A 143 -13.93 -7.94 1.12
C VAL A 143 -14.33 -9.35 1.54
N SER A 144 -13.36 -10.16 1.90
CA SER A 144 -13.59 -11.50 2.43
C SER A 144 -14.10 -11.44 3.88
N TYR A 145 -15.08 -12.28 4.21
CA TYR A 145 -15.67 -12.36 5.55
C TYR A 145 -15.51 -13.77 6.12
N SER A 146 -15.24 -13.85 7.42
CA SER A 146 -15.28 -15.10 8.17
C SER A 146 -16.70 -15.68 8.11
N GLU A 147 -16.82 -16.95 7.73
CA GLU A 147 -18.12 -17.61 7.63
C GLU A 147 -18.87 -17.62 8.95
N ARG A 148 -18.15 -17.83 10.07
CA ARG A 148 -18.73 -17.99 11.42
C ARG A 148 -19.04 -16.66 12.09
N SER A 149 -18.05 -15.78 12.19
CA SER A 149 -18.17 -14.51 12.91
C SER A 149 -18.71 -13.36 12.05
N LYS A 150 -18.78 -13.54 10.73
CA LYS A 150 -19.13 -12.48 9.76
C LYS A 150 -18.27 -11.22 9.89
N THR A 151 -17.05 -11.37 10.41
CA THR A 151 -16.07 -10.29 10.50
C THR A 151 -15.19 -10.26 9.25
N PRO A 152 -14.77 -9.08 8.78
CA PRO A 152 -13.79 -8.98 7.70
C PRO A 152 -12.50 -9.75 8.04
N VAL A 153 -12.02 -10.53 7.06
CA VAL A 153 -10.76 -11.28 7.17
C VAL A 153 -9.59 -10.34 6.96
N GLU A 154 -8.55 -10.51 7.78
CA GLU A 154 -7.28 -9.79 7.65
C GLU A 154 -6.19 -10.76 7.19
N ILE A 155 -5.36 -10.31 6.24
CA ILE A 155 -4.22 -11.07 5.74
C ILE A 155 -3.01 -10.64 6.55
N LEU A 156 -2.38 -11.59 7.24
CA LEU A 156 -1.20 -11.38 8.08
C LEU A 156 -0.13 -12.41 7.73
N VAL A 157 1.13 -12.02 7.78
CA VAL A 157 2.25 -12.94 7.56
C VAL A 157 2.66 -13.55 8.89
N LEU A 158 2.28 -14.81 9.10
CA LEU A 158 2.52 -15.55 10.33
C LEU A 158 3.21 -16.89 10.04
N PRO A 159 4.03 -17.42 10.96
CA PRO A 159 4.56 -18.79 10.85
C PRO A 159 3.40 -19.78 10.66
N GLN A 160 3.44 -20.55 9.57
CA GLN A 160 2.51 -21.63 9.27
C GLN A 160 3.22 -22.98 9.44
N TRP A 161 2.43 -24.03 9.71
CA TRP A 161 2.89 -25.40 9.98
C TRP A 161 2.81 -26.29 8.76
#